data_AF-A0A2V9XUD3-F1
#
_entry.id   AF-A0A2V9XUD3-F1
#
_cell.length_a   1.000
_cell.length_b   1.000
_cell.length_c   1.000
_cell.angle_alpha   90.00
_cell.angle_beta   90.00
_cell.angle_gamma   90.00
#
_symmetry.space_group_name_H-M   'P 1'
#
loop_
_entity.id
_entity.type
_entity.pdbx_description
1 polymer ?
#
loop_
_entity_poly.entity_id
_entity_poly.type
_entity_poly.pdbx_seq_one_letter_code
_entity_poly.pdbx_strand_id
1 'polypeptide(L)' 'GAHDYVVHSLHAERSGDVGYDTGAYNVTLRNRVVEGNYLVGVKRIDGRWKIVAHASVANPAEKP' A
#
# COMPACT_ATOMS: atom_id res chain seq x y z
N GLY A 1 -13.34 0.66 11.20
CA GLY A 1 -13.47 -0.80 11.30
C GLY A 1 -12.24 -1.41 10.66
N ALA A 2 -11.70 -2.48 11.22
CA ALA A 2 -10.65 -3.24 10.56
C ALA A 2 -11.24 -3.88 9.30
N HIS A 3 -10.63 -3.63 8.15
CA HIS A 3 -10.94 -4.32 6.91
C HIS A 3 -9.83 -5.33 6.66
N ASP A 4 -10.18 -6.50 6.16
CA ASP A 4 -9.19 -7.49 5.75
C ASP A 4 -8.55 -6.99 4.45
N TYR A 5 -7.28 -6.59 4.54
CA TYR A 5 -6.46 -6.22 3.39
C TYR A 5 -5.54 -7.39 3.08
N VAL A 6 -5.59 -7.88 1.84
CA VAL A 6 -4.50 -8.72 1.32
C VAL A 6 -3.57 -7.81 0.54
N VAL A 7 -2.35 -7.67 1.03
CA VAL A 7 -1.30 -6.84 0.43
C VAL A 7 -0.29 -7.76 -0.23
N HIS A 8 -0.09 -7.54 -1.53
CA HIS A 8 1.01 -8.16 -2.26
C HIS A 8 2.03 -7.08 -2.57
N SER A 9 3.09 -7.02 -1.76
CA SER A 9 4.28 -6.23 -2.09
C SER A 9 4.85 -6.76 -3.41
N LEU A 10 4.92 -5.89 -4.40
CA LEU A 10 5.47 -6.21 -5.72
C LEU A 10 6.94 -5.83 -5.78
N HIS A 11 7.33 -4.76 -5.08
CA HIS A 11 8.68 -4.24 -5.11
C HIS A 11 9.01 -3.43 -3.87
N ALA A 12 10.14 -3.74 -3.25
CA ALA A 12 10.67 -3.04 -2.09
C ALA A 12 12.13 -2.65 -2.31
N GLU A 13 12.44 -1.37 -2.13
CA GLU A 13 13.81 -0.87 -2.17
C GLU A 13 14.12 0.01 -0.95
N ARG A 14 15.41 0.12 -0.64
CA ARG A 14 15.91 1.00 0.41
C ARG A 14 17.26 1.60 0.05
N SER A 15 17.48 2.82 0.51
CA SER A 15 18.77 3.49 0.50
C SER A 15 18.96 4.21 1.83
N GLY A 16 19.99 3.81 2.58
CA GLY A 16 20.22 4.30 3.95
C GLY A 16 18.98 4.15 4.83
N ASP A 17 18.52 5.28 5.37
CA ASP A 17 17.37 5.37 6.27
C ASP A 17 16.04 5.70 5.55
N VAL A 18 15.99 5.55 4.23
CA VAL A 18 14.77 5.73 3.43
C VAL A 18 14.48 4.44 2.67
N GLY A 19 13.21 4.09 2.56
CA GLY A 19 12.76 2.98 1.73
C GLY A 19 11.39 3.26 1.13
N TYR A 20 11.05 2.46 0.14
CA TYR A 20 9.72 2.46 -0.45
C TYR A 20 9.26 1.04 -0.72
N ASP A 21 7.97 0.85 -0.56
CA ASP A 21 7.26 -0.37 -0.91
C ASP A 21 6.11 -0.01 -1.85
N THR A 22 5.98 -0.78 -2.92
CA THR A 22 4.87 -0.67 -3.86
C THR A 22 4.22 -2.02 -4.02
N GLY A 23 2.92 -2.02 -4.27
CA GLY A 23 2.20 -3.26 -4.45
C GLY A 23 0.77 -3.07 -4.88
N ALA A 24 0.10 -4.20 -5.01
CA ALA A 24 -1.33 -4.27 -5.23
C ALA A 24 -2.04 -4.61 -3.92
N TYR A 25 -3.26 -4.10 -3.77
CA TYR A 25 -4.15 -4.45 -2.68
C TYR A 25 -5.51 -4.88 -3.22
N ASN A 26 -6.12 -5.85 -2.54
CA ASN A 26 -7.54 -6.17 -2.66
C ASN A 26 -8.21 -5.96 -1.31
N VAL A 27 -9.28 -5.14 -1.29
CA VAL A 27 -10.06 -4.87 -0.08
C VAL A 27 -11.55 -5.15 -0.32
N THR A 28 -12.14 -5.92 0.58
CA THR A 28 -13.60 -6.13 0.60
C THR A 28 -14.26 -4.98 1.35
N LEU A 29 -14.92 -4.09 0.61
CA LEU A 29 -15.68 -2.98 1.16
C LEU A 29 -17.17 -3.28 1.04
N ARG A 30 -17.79 -3.63 2.18
CA ARG A 30 -19.18 -4.10 2.25
C ARG A 30 -19.35 -5.35 1.39
N ASN A 31 -19.86 -5.20 0.16
CA ASN A 31 -20.25 -6.30 -0.73
C ASN A 31 -19.50 -6.23 -2.07
N ARG A 32 -18.44 -5.41 -2.17
CA ARG A 32 -17.63 -5.30 -3.38
C ARG A 32 -16.15 -5.46 -3.04
N VAL A 33 -15.43 -6.16 -3.92
CA VAL A 33 -13.98 -6.17 -3.93
C VAL A 33 -13.53 -4.90 -4.66
N VAL A 34 -12.65 -4.13 -4.03
CA VAL A 34 -11.95 -3.02 -4.66
C VAL A 34 -10.48 -3.39 -4.74
N GLU A 35 -9.97 -3.40 -5.95
CA GLU A 35 -8.56 -3.62 -6.25
C GLU A 35 -7.88 -2.28 -6.48
N GLY A 36 -6.58 -2.19 -6.20
CA GLY A 36 -5.81 -0.99 -6.49
C GLY A 36 -4.33 -1.17 -6.24
N ASN A 37 -3.59 -0.09 -6.45
CA ASN A 37 -2.16 -0.04 -6.24
C ASN A 37 -1.81 0.96 -5.14
N TYR A 38 -0.72 0.70 -4.43
CA TYR A 38 -0.22 1.59 -3.39
C TYR A 38 1.27 1.87 -3.53
N LEU A 39 1.67 2.99 -2.92
CA LEU A 39 3.05 3.37 -2.63
C LEU A 39 3.12 3.77 -1.16
N VAL A 40 4.04 3.14 -0.42
CA VAL A 40 4.39 3.52 0.94
C VAL A 40 5.85 3.95 0.98
N GLY A 41 6.09 5.19 1.40
CA GLY A 41 7.41 5.68 1.75
C GLY A 41 7.66 5.47 3.25
N VAL A 42 8.79 4.84 3.58
CA VAL A 42 9.23 4.64 4.97
C VAL A 42 10.54 5.37 5.23
N LYS A 43 10.69 5.87 6.47
CA LYS A 43 11.94 6.45 6.95
C LYS A 43 12.29 5.91 8.33
N ARG A 44 13.57 5.69 8.58
CA ARG A 44 14.06 5.37 9.92
C ARG A 44 14.16 6.65 10.75
N ILE A 45 13.42 6.71 11.84
CA ILE A 45 13.38 7.82 12.79
C ILE A 45 13.53 7.22 14.19
N ASP A 46 14.55 7.67 14.92
CA ASP A 46 14.91 7.13 16.25
C ASP A 46 15.09 5.61 16.24
N GLY A 47 15.79 5.11 15.21
CA GLY A 47 16.08 3.69 15.04
C GLY A 47 14.91 2.82 14.56
N ARG A 48 13.70 3.39 14.40
CA ARG A 48 12.48 2.67 13.99
C ARG A 48 12.01 3.11 12.61
N TRP A 49 11.60 2.17 11.77
CA TRP A 49 10.94 2.46 10.50
C TRP A 49 9.53 2.98 10.74
N LYS A 50 9.20 4.11 10.14
CA LYS A 50 7.87 4.74 10.20
C LYS A 50 7.40 5.04 8.77
N ILE A 51 6.09 4.96 8.55
CA ILE A 51 5.47 5.45 7.32
C ILE A 51 5.54 6.98 7.34
N VAL A 52 6.15 7.57 6.30
CA VAL A 52 6.30 9.03 6.15
C VAL A 52 5.56 9.58 4.94
N ALA A 53 5.20 8.70 4.00
CA ALA A 53 4.34 9.03 2.87
C ALA A 53 3.51 7.80 2.49
N HIS A 54 2.27 8.04 2.09
CA HIS A 54 1.38 6.99 1.58
C HIS A 54 0.51 7.58 0.47
N ALA A 55 0.41 6.85 -0.63
CA ALA A 55 -0.55 7.12 -1.69
C ALA A 55 -1.14 5.79 -2.17
N SER A 56 -2.43 5.79 -2.51
CA SER A 56 -3.09 4.65 -3.12
C SER A 56 -4.11 5.11 -4.14
N VAL A 57 -4.29 4.29 -5.18
CA VAL A 57 -5.25 4.54 -6.26
C VAL A 57 -5.99 3.24 -6.53
N ALA A 58 -7.32 3.30 -6.43
CA ALA A 58 -8.17 2.19 -6.82
C ALA A 58 -8.12 2.00 -8.35
N ASN A 59 -8.09 0.75 -8.80
CA ASN A 59 -8.22 0.45 -10.22
C ASN A 59 -9.56 0.99 -10.74
N PRO A 60 -9.63 1.45 -12.01
CA PRO A 60 -10.89 1.85 -12.61
C PRO A 60 -11.91 0.73 -12.48
N ALA A 61 -13.17 1.08 -12.21
CA ALA A 61 -14.24 0.10 -12.31
C ALA A 61 -14.29 -0.42 -13.75
N GLU A 62 -14.24 -1.74 -13.93
CA GLU A 62 -14.54 -2.34 -15.23
C GLU A 62 -15.93 -1.87 -15.65
N LYS A 63 -16.03 -1.29 -16.85
CA LYS A 63 -17.33 -0.95 -17.43
C LYS A 63 -18.04 -2.26 -17.78
N PRO A 64 -19.36 -2.35 -17.55
CA PRO A 64 -20.14 -3.50 -18.00
C PRO A 64 -20.09 -3.67 -19.53
#